data_AF-A0A5C2HNH1-F1
#
_entry.id   AF-A0A5C2HNH1-F1
#
_cell.length_a   1.000
_cell.length_b   1.000
_cell.length_c   1.000
_cell.angle_alpha   90.00
_cell.angle_beta   90.00
_cell.angle_gamma   90.00
#
_symmetry.space_group_name_H-M   'P 1'
#
loop_
_entity.id
_entity.type
_entity.pdbx_description
1 polymer ?
#
loop_
_entity_poly.entity_id
_entity_poly.type
_entity_poly.pdbx_seq_one_letter_code
_entity_poly.pdbx_strand_id
1 'polypeptide(L)'
;MMTKYGVMAAGAALCGSLMVAGCGSDAPREISFKSDVMPILQKNCVECHTPPAGSGYQESGLALSSYDELMKGTKFGKIVEPGSPVSSTLNRLIEGKADPSITMPHGKEPMTEQEIVTLSQWVAQGAKNN
;
A
#
# COMPACT_ATOMS: atom_id res chain seq x y z
N MET A 1 17.93 -72.78 31.06
CA MET A 1 17.26 -71.54 30.59
C MET A 1 18.18 -70.37 30.90
N MET A 2 19.02 -69.91 29.95
CA MET A 2 19.81 -68.67 30.02
C MET A 2 20.81 -68.65 28.85
N THR A 3 20.48 -68.03 27.73
CA THR A 3 21.39 -67.14 26.97
C THR A 3 20.58 -66.39 25.92
N LYS A 4 20.41 -65.08 26.12
CA LYS A 4 19.78 -64.17 25.16
C LYS A 4 20.86 -63.67 24.19
N TYR A 5 20.54 -63.70 22.91
CA TYR A 5 21.40 -63.31 21.80
C TYR A 5 21.71 -61.80 21.82
N GLY A 6 22.98 -61.47 21.59
CA GLY A 6 23.49 -60.10 21.50
C GLY A 6 23.08 -59.40 20.22
N VAL A 7 22.80 -58.10 20.38
CA VAL A 7 22.53 -57.12 19.33
C VAL A 7 23.86 -56.49 18.91
N MET A 8 24.16 -56.45 17.62
CA MET A 8 25.05 -55.44 16.99
C MET A 8 24.57 -55.23 15.55
N ALA A 9 23.62 -54.31 15.36
CA ALA A 9 23.27 -53.80 14.04
C ALA A 9 24.30 -52.72 13.66
N ALA A 10 25.01 -52.94 12.54
CA ALA A 10 25.99 -52.02 11.99
C ALA A 10 25.29 -50.74 11.49
N GLY A 11 25.82 -49.60 11.90
CA GLY A 11 25.32 -48.29 11.55
C GLY A 11 25.56 -47.92 10.08
N ALA A 12 24.55 -47.32 9.47
CA ALA A 12 24.69 -46.47 8.30
C ALA A 12 24.24 -45.07 8.73
N ALA A 13 25.20 -44.23 9.11
CA ALA A 13 24.98 -42.81 9.31
C ALA A 13 24.80 -42.16 7.94
N LEU A 14 23.53 -42.05 7.51
CA LEU A 14 23.16 -41.23 6.35
C LEU A 14 23.40 -39.76 6.73
N CYS A 15 24.42 -39.19 6.08
CA CYS A 15 24.78 -37.79 6.15
C CYS A 15 23.57 -36.95 5.74
N GLY A 16 22.92 -36.31 6.70
CA GLY A 16 21.79 -35.42 6.46
C GLY A 16 22.27 -34.14 5.79
N SER A 17 22.02 -34.02 4.49
CA SER A 17 22.10 -32.73 3.80
C SER A 17 20.92 -31.88 4.27
N LEU A 18 21.13 -31.03 5.29
CA LEU A 18 20.25 -29.91 5.56
C LEU A 18 20.33 -28.95 4.37
N MET A 19 19.38 -29.06 3.46
CA MET A 19 19.09 -28.01 2.49
C MET A 19 18.55 -26.81 3.27
N VAL A 20 19.42 -25.82 3.50
CA VAL A 20 19.00 -24.50 3.97
C VAL A 20 18.24 -23.86 2.81
N ALA A 21 16.91 -24.00 2.82
CA ALA A 21 16.03 -23.22 1.97
C ALA A 21 16.18 -21.75 2.39
N GLY A 22 16.90 -20.97 1.59
CA GLY A 22 17.01 -19.53 1.79
C GLY A 22 15.63 -18.90 1.65
N CYS A 23 15.10 -18.34 2.75
CA CYS A 23 14.00 -17.39 2.67
C CYS A 23 14.52 -16.12 1.98
N GLY A 24 14.39 -16.07 0.65
CA GLY A 24 14.49 -14.81 -0.08
C GLY A 24 13.45 -13.85 0.50
N SER A 25 13.91 -12.80 1.16
CA SER A 25 13.03 -11.71 1.58
C SER A 25 12.70 -10.89 0.34
N ASP A 26 11.60 -11.22 -0.33
CA ASP A 26 10.98 -10.32 -1.32
C ASP A 26 10.44 -9.11 -0.55
N ALA A 27 11.33 -8.17 -0.24
CA ALA A 27 10.92 -6.87 0.25
C ALA A 27 9.99 -6.25 -0.80
N PRO A 28 8.80 -5.75 -0.41
CA PRO A 28 7.90 -5.10 -1.35
C PRO A 28 8.65 -4.01 -2.11
N ARG A 29 8.48 -3.97 -3.43
CA ARG A 29 9.06 -2.93 -4.29
C ARG A 29 8.75 -1.55 -3.70
N GLU A 30 9.74 -0.68 -3.68
CA GLU A 30 9.53 0.73 -3.30
C GLU A 30 8.65 1.42 -4.35
N ILE A 31 7.58 2.06 -3.89
CA ILE A 31 6.64 2.81 -4.73
C ILE A 31 7.19 4.23 -4.93
N SER A 32 7.33 4.65 -6.18
CA SER A 32 7.75 5.99 -6.56
C SER A 32 6.54 6.92 -6.62
N PHE A 33 6.61 8.05 -5.92
CA PHE A 33 5.56 9.06 -6.06
C PHE A 33 5.43 9.52 -7.51
N LYS A 34 6.56 9.83 -8.15
CA LYS A 34 6.56 10.36 -9.52
C LYS A 34 6.06 9.35 -10.54
N SER A 35 6.47 8.09 -10.42
CA SER A 35 6.27 7.09 -11.46
C SER A 35 5.03 6.23 -11.25
N ASP A 36 4.62 6.01 -9.99
CA ASP A 36 3.51 5.12 -9.65
C ASP A 36 2.29 5.88 -9.13
N VAL A 37 2.47 6.86 -8.24
CA VAL A 37 1.35 7.56 -7.56
C VAL A 37 0.78 8.68 -8.41
N MET A 38 1.64 9.57 -8.91
CA MET A 38 1.21 10.76 -9.64
C MET A 38 0.36 10.44 -10.88
N PRO A 39 0.67 9.43 -11.70
CA PRO A 39 -0.20 9.04 -12.82
C PRO A 39 -1.61 8.61 -12.37
N ILE A 40 -1.72 7.93 -11.22
CA ILE A 40 -3.01 7.52 -10.66
C ILE A 40 -3.81 8.75 -10.23
N LEU A 41 -3.17 9.71 -9.57
CA LEU A 41 -3.82 10.96 -9.14
C LEU A 41 -4.26 11.80 -10.34
N GLN A 42 -3.41 11.90 -11.37
CA GLN A 42 -3.73 12.62 -12.61
C GLN A 42 -4.95 12.02 -13.31
N LYS A 43 -5.01 10.69 -13.41
CA LYS A 43 -6.11 9.97 -14.05
C LYS A 43 -7.43 10.10 -13.27
N ASN A 44 -7.38 9.95 -11.95
CA ASN A 44 -8.60 9.72 -11.16
C ASN A 44 -9.05 10.92 -10.31
N CYS A 45 -8.17 11.90 -10.04
CA CYS A 45 -8.41 12.89 -8.99
C CYS A 45 -8.25 14.35 -9.44
N VAL A 46 -7.21 14.65 -10.23
CA VAL A 46 -6.80 16.04 -10.53
C VAL A 46 -7.89 16.86 -11.21
N GLU A 47 -8.68 16.26 -12.10
CA GLU A 47 -9.74 16.96 -12.83
C GLU A 47 -10.71 17.73 -11.91
N CYS A 48 -11.08 17.13 -10.78
CA CYS A 48 -11.99 17.75 -9.81
C CYS A 48 -11.25 18.45 -8.66
N HIS A 49 -10.04 18.01 -8.32
CA HIS A 49 -9.20 18.58 -7.26
C HIS A 49 -8.14 19.54 -7.81
N THR A 50 -8.55 20.39 -8.77
CA THR A 50 -7.71 21.43 -9.38
C THR A 50 -8.19 22.82 -8.96
N PRO A 51 -7.33 23.68 -8.38
CA PRO A 51 -7.68 25.05 -8.06
C PRO A 51 -7.89 25.92 -9.31
N PRO A 52 -8.65 27.02 -9.22
CA PRO A 52 -9.59 27.36 -8.15
C PRO A 52 -11.00 26.79 -8.37
N ALA A 53 -11.25 26.15 -9.52
CA ALA A 53 -12.59 25.89 -10.03
C ALA A 53 -13.02 24.43 -9.99
N GLY A 54 -12.12 23.49 -9.70
CA GLY A 54 -12.48 22.08 -9.58
C GLY A 54 -13.52 21.86 -8.48
N SER A 55 -14.58 21.11 -8.78
CA SER A 55 -15.68 20.88 -7.83
C SER A 55 -15.20 20.29 -6.51
N GLY A 56 -14.35 19.25 -6.57
CA GLY A 56 -13.73 18.66 -5.38
C GLY A 56 -12.82 19.63 -4.62
N TYR A 57 -12.13 20.53 -5.33
CA TYR A 57 -11.37 21.61 -4.72
C TYR A 57 -12.29 22.63 -4.01
N GLN A 58 -13.42 23.02 -4.59
CA GLN A 58 -14.35 23.96 -3.93
C GLN A 58 -14.94 23.39 -2.64
N GLU A 59 -15.28 22.10 -2.63
CA GLU A 59 -15.82 21.42 -1.45
C GLU A 59 -14.79 21.30 -0.31
N SER A 60 -13.57 20.88 -0.63
CA SER A 60 -12.58 20.46 0.37
C SER A 60 -11.36 21.38 0.52
N GLY A 61 -11.07 22.22 -0.47
CA GLY A 61 -9.81 22.95 -0.60
C GLY A 61 -8.62 22.07 -0.97
N LEU A 62 -8.83 20.79 -1.31
CA LEU A 62 -7.75 19.86 -1.66
C LEU A 62 -7.29 20.05 -3.10
N ALA A 63 -6.00 20.35 -3.26
CA ALA A 63 -5.30 20.34 -4.53
C ALA A 63 -4.45 19.06 -4.63
N LEU A 64 -4.38 18.46 -5.82
CA LEU A 64 -3.68 17.18 -6.05
C LEU A 64 -2.70 17.23 -7.22
N SER A 65 -2.29 18.43 -7.65
CA SER A 65 -1.42 18.58 -8.84
C SER A 65 0.07 18.42 -8.53
N SER A 66 0.44 18.30 -7.25
CA SER A 66 1.82 18.05 -6.81
C SER A 66 1.88 17.29 -5.49
N TYR A 67 3.06 16.78 -5.16
CA TYR A 67 3.35 16.15 -3.87
C TYR A 67 3.04 17.10 -2.69
N ASP A 68 3.53 18.33 -2.77
CA ASP A 68 3.40 19.30 -1.68
C ASP A 68 1.93 19.65 -1.42
N GLU A 69 1.12 19.76 -2.48
CA GLU A 69 -0.32 19.99 -2.36
C GLU A 69 -1.05 18.79 -1.74
N LEU A 70 -0.76 17.57 -2.19
CA LEU A 70 -1.31 16.34 -1.61
C LEU A 70 -1.00 16.24 -0.12
N MET A 71 0.26 16.51 0.27
CA MET A 71 0.70 16.40 1.66
C MET A 71 0.23 17.57 2.53
N LYS A 72 -0.02 18.74 1.95
CA LYS A 72 -0.70 19.87 2.62
C LYS A 72 -2.13 19.49 3.00
N GLY A 73 -2.82 18.76 2.13
CA GLY A 73 -4.18 18.26 2.38
C GLY A 73 -5.28 19.29 2.12
N THR A 74 -6.33 19.20 2.92
CA THR A 74 -7.58 19.96 2.76
C THR A 74 -7.61 21.18 3.69
N LYS A 75 -8.66 22.00 3.57
CA LYS A 75 -8.95 23.04 4.58
C LYS A 75 -9.32 22.48 5.96
N PHE A 76 -9.60 21.18 6.05
CA PHE A 76 -9.94 20.46 7.29
C PHE A 76 -8.75 19.70 7.89
N GLY A 77 -7.59 19.70 7.23
CA GLY A 77 -6.38 19.02 7.69
C GLY A 77 -5.81 18.01 6.69
N LYS A 78 -4.83 17.24 7.17
CA LYS A 78 -4.11 16.25 6.37
C LYS A 78 -5.04 15.13 5.91
N ILE A 79 -4.73 14.59 4.73
CA ILE A 79 -5.42 13.40 4.19
C ILE A 79 -4.51 12.18 4.06
N VAL A 80 -3.20 12.38 4.19
CA VAL A 80 -2.18 11.33 4.19
C VAL A 80 -1.45 11.38 5.53
N GLU A 81 -1.44 10.25 6.23
CA GLU A 81 -0.64 9.98 7.42
C GLU A 81 0.47 8.99 7.04
N PRO A 82 1.71 9.46 6.83
CA PRO A 82 2.83 8.61 6.43
C PRO A 82 2.99 7.40 7.36
N GLY A 83 3.06 6.20 6.77
CA GLY A 83 3.18 4.93 7.48
C GLY A 83 1.85 4.34 7.97
N SER A 84 0.73 5.06 7.88
CA SER A 84 -0.58 4.57 8.33
C SER A 84 -1.67 4.78 7.27
N PRO A 85 -1.85 3.80 6.36
CA PRO A 85 -2.96 3.81 5.42
C PRO A 85 -4.32 3.82 6.14
N VAL A 86 -4.45 3.06 7.23
CA VAL A 86 -5.71 2.97 7.99
C VAL A 86 -6.14 4.31 8.61
N SER A 87 -5.17 5.15 8.99
CA SER A 87 -5.42 6.48 9.55
C SER A 87 -5.52 7.56 8.48
N SER A 88 -5.18 7.26 7.22
CA SER A 88 -5.19 8.22 6.12
C SER A 88 -6.59 8.36 5.53
N THR A 89 -7.13 9.58 5.51
CA THR A 89 -8.40 9.87 4.85
C THR A 89 -8.39 9.46 3.38
N LEU A 90 -7.27 9.66 2.67
CA LEU A 90 -7.09 9.21 1.28
C LEU A 90 -7.53 7.75 1.10
N ASN A 91 -6.95 6.84 1.88
CA ASN A 91 -7.25 5.41 1.84
C ASN A 91 -8.70 5.11 2.19
N ARG A 92 -9.23 5.73 3.24
CA ARG A 92 -10.61 5.51 3.67
C ARG A 92 -11.62 5.87 2.57
N LEU A 93 -11.36 6.93 1.80
CA LEU A 93 -12.26 7.36 0.72
C LEU A 93 -12.17 6.45 -0.51
N ILE A 94 -10.95 6.09 -0.96
CA ILE A 94 -10.75 5.27 -2.16
C ILE A 94 -11.09 3.79 -1.93
N GLU A 95 -11.02 3.31 -0.69
CA GLU A 95 -11.38 1.94 -0.30
C GLU A 95 -12.88 1.80 0.03
N GLY A 96 -13.67 2.89 -0.08
CA GLY A 96 -15.10 2.87 0.23
C GLY A 96 -15.42 2.64 1.71
N LYS A 97 -14.48 2.96 2.62
CA LYS A 97 -14.62 2.78 4.08
C LYS A 97 -15.13 4.04 4.80
N ALA A 98 -15.60 5.03 4.03
CA ALA A 98 -16.19 6.27 4.50
C ALA A 98 -17.67 6.34 4.10
N ASP A 99 -18.35 7.42 4.50
CA ASP A 99 -19.74 7.64 4.10
C ASP A 99 -19.85 7.69 2.56
N PRO A 100 -20.83 7.00 1.94
CA PRO A 100 -20.98 6.96 0.48
C PRO A 100 -21.08 8.33 -0.19
N SER A 101 -21.55 9.36 0.52
CA SER A 101 -21.65 10.74 0.00
C SER A 101 -20.30 11.44 -0.20
N ILE A 102 -19.22 10.88 0.34
CA ILE A 102 -17.87 11.48 0.29
C ILE A 102 -16.81 10.52 -0.26
N THR A 103 -17.21 9.36 -0.79
CA THR A 103 -16.26 8.43 -1.42
C THR A 103 -15.67 9.01 -2.70
N MET A 104 -14.47 8.53 -3.05
CA MET A 104 -13.74 9.01 -4.23
C MET A 104 -13.30 7.83 -5.10
N PRO A 105 -13.28 7.98 -6.43
CA PRO A 105 -13.73 9.15 -7.20
C PRO A 105 -15.27 9.30 -7.21
N HIS A 106 -15.77 10.52 -6.96
CA HIS A 106 -17.21 10.75 -6.86
C HIS A 106 -17.86 10.81 -8.25
N GLY A 107 -18.92 10.02 -8.47
CA GLY A 107 -19.69 10.02 -9.73
C GLY A 107 -18.90 9.53 -10.95
N LYS A 108 -17.77 8.84 -10.76
CA LYS A 108 -16.98 8.19 -11.81
C LYS A 108 -16.85 6.69 -11.53
N GLU A 109 -16.32 5.96 -12.50
CA GLU A 109 -15.97 4.55 -12.32
C GLU A 109 -15.00 4.37 -11.14
N PRO A 110 -15.18 3.31 -10.34
CA PRO A 110 -14.24 2.97 -9.28
C PRO A 110 -12.82 2.76 -9.81
N MET A 111 -11.84 3.10 -8.99
CA MET A 111 -10.44 2.80 -9.25
C MET A 111 -10.20 1.29 -9.31
N THR A 112 -9.16 0.86 -10.03
CA THR A 112 -8.79 -0.55 -10.02
C THR A 112 -8.20 -0.93 -8.66
N GLU A 113 -8.29 -2.22 -8.33
CA GLU A 113 -7.69 -2.74 -7.11
C GLU A 113 -6.18 -2.47 -7.06
N GLN A 114 -5.49 -2.56 -8.21
CA GLN A 114 -4.06 -2.29 -8.31
C GLN A 114 -3.73 -0.81 -8.02
N GLU A 115 -4.57 0.13 -8.46
CA GLU A 115 -4.38 1.55 -8.18
C GLU A 115 -4.56 1.83 -6.67
N ILE A 116 -5.59 1.25 -6.05
CA ILE A 116 -5.85 1.38 -4.61
C ILE A 116 -4.68 0.78 -3.81
N VAL A 117 -4.22 -0.41 -4.17
CA VAL A 117 -3.09 -1.08 -3.52
C VAL A 117 -1.81 -0.25 -3.67
N THR A 118 -1.54 0.34 -4.84
CA THR A 118 -0.37 1.18 -5.08
C THR A 118 -0.37 2.40 -4.15
N LEU A 119 -1.50 3.10 -4.04
CA LEU A 119 -1.64 4.25 -3.13
C LEU A 119 -1.48 3.82 -1.67
N SER A 120 -2.10 2.71 -1.27
CA SER A 120 -2.01 2.17 0.09
C SER A 120 -0.58 1.77 0.46
N GLN A 121 0.14 1.11 -0.44
CA GLN A 121 1.55 0.76 -0.24
C GLN A 121 2.45 1.99 -0.18
N TRP A 122 2.24 2.99 -1.03
CA TRP A 122 2.99 4.24 -0.95
C TRP A 122 2.82 4.93 0.40
N VAL A 123 1.58 5.01 0.92
CA VAL A 123 1.33 5.54 2.27
C VAL A 123 2.03 4.68 3.32
N ALA A 124 1.92 3.36 3.25
CA ALA A 124 2.57 2.43 4.19
C ALA A 124 4.11 2.56 4.19
N GLN A 125 4.71 2.88 3.05
CA GLN A 125 6.15 3.09 2.88
C GLN A 125 6.62 4.50 3.31
N GLY A 126 5.73 5.28 3.93
CA GLY A 126 6.05 6.59 4.47
C GLY A 126 5.78 7.76 3.52
N ALA A 127 4.98 7.55 2.46
CA ALA A 127 4.51 8.59 1.56
C ALA A 127 5.64 9.50 1.03
N LYS A 128 6.75 8.90 0.59
CA LYS A 128 7.95 9.63 0.16
C LYS A 128 7.73 10.33 -1.18
N ASN A 129 8.45 11.43 -1.41
CA ASN A 129 8.59 12.06 -2.71
C ASN A 129 9.87 11.54 -3.41
N ASN A 130 9.74 10.48 -4.20
CA ASN A 130 10.83 9.72 -4.82
C ASN A 130 10.59 9.39 -6.31
#